data_AF-A0A7X4CHX6-F1
#
_entry.id   AF-A0A7X4CHX6-F1
#
_cell.length_a   1.000
_cell.length_b   1.000
_cell.length_c   1.000
_cell.angle_alpha   90.00
_cell.angle_beta   90.00
_cell.angle_gamma   90.00
#
_symmetry.space_group_name_H-M   'P 1'
#
loop_
_entity.id
_entity.type
_entity.pdbx_description
1 polymer ?
#
loop_
_entity_poly.entity_id
_entity_poly.type
_entity_poly.pdbx_seq_one_letter_code
_entity_poly.pdbx_strand_id
1 'polypeptide(L)'
;MHAILEVRNLNPQERAVMETLLRSPEPVSQRELMSRMRDAPSQATMSRVMSGLIARGLLAKEGQTRGARFFLPPDVRRVATDPRRRAPIPYDPDRIGGYVPNETCWLSAESAGRMQAAVDRAGMQRLAASTWSRAIAERFLVDLSWASSNLEGNTYDHLSTELLVK
;
A
#
# COMPACT_ATOMS: atom_id res chain seq x y z
N MET A 1 4.81 0.52 -3.45
CA MET A 1 4.11 -0.71 -3.83
C MET A 1 2.73 -0.68 -3.19
N HIS A 2 1.70 -1.28 -3.79
CA HIS A 2 0.32 -1.16 -3.30
C HIS A 2 0.10 -2.01 -2.03
N ALA A 3 -0.69 -1.51 -1.07
CA ALA A 3 -0.95 -2.17 0.22
C ALA A 3 -1.40 -3.64 0.09
N ILE A 4 -2.16 -3.95 -0.98
CA ILE A 4 -2.66 -5.31 -1.26
C ILE A 4 -1.56 -6.35 -1.50
N LEU A 5 -0.43 -5.94 -2.07
CA LEU A 5 0.70 -6.82 -2.33
C LEU A 5 1.59 -6.92 -1.09
N GLU A 6 1.83 -5.78 -0.46
CA GLU A 6 2.71 -5.65 0.70
C GLU A 6 2.17 -6.38 1.94
N VAL A 7 0.84 -6.33 2.18
CA VAL A 7 0.18 -7.05 3.29
C VAL A 7 0.35 -8.58 3.18
N ARG A 8 0.48 -9.12 1.95
CA ARG A 8 0.68 -10.56 1.73
C ARG A 8 2.12 -10.99 2.01
N ASN A 9 3.08 -10.09 1.82
CA ASN A 9 4.51 -10.36 1.92
C ASN A 9 5.12 -9.98 3.28
N LEU A 10 4.31 -9.93 4.34
CA LEU A 10 4.81 -9.61 5.67
C LEU A 10 5.54 -10.79 6.31
N ASN A 11 6.69 -10.48 6.92
CA ASN A 11 7.37 -11.41 7.79
C ASN A 11 6.57 -11.64 9.10
N PRO A 12 6.90 -12.67 9.90
CA PRO A 12 6.14 -13.00 11.12
C PRO A 12 6.03 -11.85 12.12
N GLN A 13 7.08 -11.03 12.26
CA GLN A 13 7.12 -9.90 13.20
C GLN A 13 6.24 -8.74 12.73
N GLU A 14 6.30 -8.41 11.44
CA GLU A 14 5.46 -7.41 10.79
C GLU A 14 3.98 -7.80 10.84
N ARG A 15 3.68 -9.09 10.62
CA ARG A 15 2.34 -9.63 10.76
C ARG A 15 1.81 -9.47 12.18
N ALA A 16 2.61 -9.78 13.20
CA ALA A 16 2.24 -9.62 14.60
C ALA A 16 1.95 -8.15 14.97
N VAL A 17 2.77 -7.20 14.46
CA VAL A 17 2.52 -5.77 14.61
C VAL A 17 1.19 -5.37 13.98
N MET A 18 0.95 -5.78 12.73
CA MET A 18 -0.27 -5.44 12.00
C MET A 18 -1.53 -6.02 12.66
N GLU A 19 -1.50 -7.28 13.10
CA GLU A 19 -2.63 -7.90 13.82
C GLU A 19 -2.95 -7.17 15.13
N THR A 20 -1.92 -6.72 15.84
CA THR A 20 -2.09 -5.96 17.10
C THR A 20 -2.72 -4.58 16.84
N LEU A 21 -2.33 -3.92 15.75
CA LEU A 21 -2.94 -2.67 15.32
C LEU A 21 -4.36 -2.85 14.74
N LEU A 22 -4.64 -3.97 14.07
CA LEU A 22 -6.00 -4.27 13.60
C LEU A 22 -6.99 -4.37 14.76
N ARG A 23 -6.56 -4.97 15.88
CA ARG A 23 -7.35 -5.05 17.12
C ARG A 23 -7.52 -3.72 17.85
N SER A 24 -6.75 -2.69 17.48
CA SER A 24 -6.76 -1.38 18.13
C SER A 24 -7.41 -0.34 17.20
N PRO A 25 -8.58 0.23 17.57
CA PRO A 25 -9.22 1.26 16.74
C PRO A 25 -8.48 2.60 16.81
N GLU A 26 -7.85 2.90 17.95
CA GLU A 26 -7.13 4.15 18.18
C GLU A 26 -5.63 4.05 17.89
N PRO A 27 -4.96 5.17 17.55
CA PRO A 27 -3.51 5.22 17.41
C PRO A 27 -2.77 4.89 18.72
N VAL A 28 -1.89 3.88 18.67
CA VAL A 28 -1.17 3.36 19.84
C VAL A 28 0.30 3.77 19.85
N SER A 29 0.89 3.92 21.04
CA SER A 29 2.34 4.14 21.16
C SER A 29 3.13 2.85 20.89
N GLN A 30 4.43 2.97 20.57
CA GLN A 30 5.29 1.79 20.41
C GLN A 30 5.33 0.92 21.68
N ARG A 31 5.39 1.56 22.87
CA ARG A 31 5.43 0.85 24.15
C ARG A 31 4.15 0.05 24.39
N GLU A 32 3.01 0.67 24.10
CA GLU A 32 1.70 0.04 24.23
C GLU A 32 1.53 -1.11 23.23
N LEU A 33 1.94 -0.91 21.98
CA LEU A 33 1.97 -1.95 20.96
C LEU A 33 2.78 -3.17 21.43
N MET A 34 4.01 -2.94 21.91
CA MET A 34 4.87 -4.01 22.44
C MET A 34 4.24 -4.72 23.64
N SER A 35 3.57 -4.01 24.55
CA SER A 35 2.90 -4.62 25.71
C SER A 35 1.71 -5.51 25.34
N ARG A 36 1.10 -5.30 24.16
CA ARG A 36 -0.04 -6.08 23.65
C ARG A 36 0.39 -7.27 22.77
N MET A 37 1.68 -7.39 22.46
CA MET A 37 2.22 -8.49 21.68
C MET A 37 2.60 -9.66 22.57
N ARG A 38 2.26 -10.89 22.15
CA ARG A 38 2.63 -12.11 22.87
C ARG A 38 4.14 -12.34 22.88
N ASP A 39 4.78 -12.18 21.71
CA ASP A 39 6.23 -12.34 21.52
C ASP A 39 6.83 -11.03 21.01
N ALA A 40 6.90 -10.02 21.88
CA ALA A 40 7.43 -8.71 21.53
C ALA A 40 8.96 -8.78 21.30
N PRO A 41 9.48 -8.31 20.15
CA PRO A 41 10.92 -8.23 19.93
C PRO A 41 11.52 -7.10 20.79
N SER A 42 12.85 -6.99 20.82
CA SER A 42 13.52 -5.87 21.51
C SER A 42 13.07 -4.51 20.97
N GLN A 43 13.18 -3.46 21.78
CA GLN A 43 12.73 -2.11 21.39
C GLN A 43 13.44 -1.61 20.11
N ALA A 44 14.73 -1.92 19.95
CA ALA A 44 15.51 -1.58 18.77
C ALA A 44 15.00 -2.32 17.51
N THR A 45 14.70 -3.62 17.63
CA THR A 45 14.12 -4.40 16.53
C THR A 45 12.72 -3.90 16.18
N MET A 46 11.88 -3.60 17.18
CA MET A 46 10.56 -3.01 16.97
C MET A 46 10.66 -1.68 16.21
N SER A 47 11.59 -0.81 16.60
CA SER A 47 11.80 0.48 15.92
C SER A 47 12.15 0.30 14.44
N ARG A 48 13.01 -0.67 14.11
CA ARG A 48 13.35 -1.02 12.72
C ARG A 48 12.15 -1.54 11.95
N VAL A 49 11.37 -2.46 12.52
CA VAL A 49 10.15 -3.01 11.92
C VAL A 49 9.15 -1.90 11.62
N MET A 50 8.88 -1.02 12.60
CA MET A 50 7.97 0.11 12.44
C MET A 50 8.45 1.06 11.35
N SER A 51 9.75 1.38 11.32
CA SER A 51 10.34 2.23 10.29
C SER A 51 10.21 1.62 8.90
N GLY A 52 10.41 0.31 8.76
CA GLY A 52 10.22 -0.41 7.50
C GLY A 52 8.77 -0.45 7.03
N LEU A 53 7.81 -0.62 7.94
CA LEU A 53 6.38 -0.55 7.64
C LEU A 53 5.95 0.86 7.21
N ILE A 54 6.47 1.90 7.87
CA ILE A 54 6.22 3.31 7.51
C ILE A 54 6.79 3.63 6.13
N ALA A 55 8.03 3.20 5.85
CA ALA A 55 8.67 3.44 4.55
C ALA A 55 7.87 2.81 3.39
N ARG A 56 7.20 1.68 3.64
CA ARG A 56 6.31 1.01 2.68
C ARG A 56 4.88 1.53 2.66
N GLY A 57 4.55 2.50 3.51
CA GLY A 57 3.20 3.09 3.61
C GLY A 57 2.17 2.18 4.27
N LEU A 58 2.59 1.09 4.93
CA LEU A 58 1.70 0.18 5.64
C LEU A 58 1.28 0.70 7.01
N LEU A 59 2.02 1.67 7.53
CA LEU A 59 1.80 2.22 8.85
C LEU A 59 1.98 3.73 8.80
N ALA A 60 1.10 4.46 9.46
CA ALA A 60 1.18 5.90 9.60
C ALA A 60 1.55 6.28 11.04
N LYS A 61 2.27 7.38 11.17
CA LYS A 61 2.74 7.94 12.44
C LYS A 61 2.13 9.32 12.62
N GLU A 62 1.54 9.54 13.79
CA GLU A 62 1.06 10.84 14.24
C GLU A 62 1.90 11.31 15.44
N GLY A 63 2.21 12.61 15.51
CA GLY A 63 3.00 13.19 16.59
C GLY A 63 4.52 12.97 16.49
N GLN A 64 5.26 13.75 17.28
CA GLN A 64 6.73 13.73 17.34
C GLN A 64 7.26 13.09 18.63
N THR A 65 8.48 12.55 18.54
CA THR A 65 9.29 12.03 19.67
C THR A 65 8.50 11.14 20.66
N ARG A 66 8.25 11.62 21.88
CA ARG A 66 7.64 10.83 22.97
C ARG A 66 6.12 10.65 22.83
N GLY A 67 5.46 11.46 22.00
CA GLY A 67 4.03 11.38 21.72
C GLY A 67 3.69 10.63 20.43
N ALA A 68 4.67 9.97 19.81
CA ALA A 68 4.46 9.26 18.56
C ALA A 68 3.42 8.13 18.72
N ARG A 69 2.33 8.24 17.97
CA ARG A 69 1.28 7.25 17.86
C ARG A 69 1.25 6.65 16.48
N PHE A 70 0.89 5.39 16.41
CA PHE A 70 0.98 4.56 15.22
C PHE A 70 -0.37 3.95 14.92
N PHE A 71 -0.75 3.98 13.66
CA PHE A 71 -2.02 3.44 13.19
C PHE A 71 -1.91 2.87 11.79
N LEU A 72 -2.87 2.03 11.43
CA LEU A 72 -3.01 1.52 10.06
C LEU A 72 -3.81 2.53 9.23
N PRO A 73 -3.28 2.99 8.08
CA PRO A 73 -4.06 3.74 7.11
C PRO A 73 -5.37 3.00 6.72
N PRO A 74 -6.46 3.71 6.38
CA PRO A 74 -7.76 3.08 6.13
C PRO A 74 -7.76 2.01 5.04
N ASP A 75 -7.03 2.24 3.96
CA ASP A 75 -6.81 1.31 2.86
C ASP A 75 -6.05 0.07 3.30
N VAL A 76 -4.96 0.23 4.06
CA VAL A 76 -4.18 -0.88 4.62
C VAL A 76 -5.02 -1.69 5.59
N ARG A 77 -5.74 -1.03 6.51
CA ARG A 77 -6.66 -1.67 7.47
C ARG A 77 -7.72 -2.48 6.73
N ARG A 78 -8.32 -1.94 5.67
CA ARG A 78 -9.32 -2.65 4.86
C ARG A 78 -8.72 -3.91 4.23
N VAL A 79 -7.56 -3.80 3.59
CA VAL A 79 -6.86 -4.91 2.95
C VAL A 79 -6.46 -5.99 3.97
N ALA A 80 -6.01 -5.60 5.16
CA ALA A 80 -5.58 -6.53 6.21
C ALA A 80 -6.76 -7.15 6.97
N THR A 81 -7.96 -6.55 6.90
CA THR A 81 -9.19 -7.13 7.47
C THR A 81 -9.67 -8.30 6.62
N ASP A 82 -10.13 -9.38 7.25
CA ASP A 82 -10.78 -10.51 6.58
C ASP A 82 -11.93 -10.02 5.67
N PRO A 83 -11.99 -10.44 4.39
CA PRO A 83 -13.03 -10.02 3.46
C PRO A 83 -14.47 -10.15 3.99
N ARG A 84 -14.77 -11.19 4.78
CA ARG A 84 -16.09 -11.45 5.36
C ARG A 84 -16.46 -10.49 6.48
N ARG A 85 -15.48 -9.78 7.04
CA ARG A 85 -15.64 -8.83 8.16
C ARG A 85 -15.51 -7.37 7.72
N ARG A 86 -15.20 -7.11 6.44
CA ARG A 86 -15.08 -5.75 5.92
C ARG A 86 -16.46 -5.11 5.84
N ALA A 87 -16.55 -3.84 6.23
CA ALA A 87 -17.74 -3.05 5.92
C ALA A 87 -17.93 -3.00 4.38
N PRO A 88 -19.13 -3.31 3.87
CA PRO A 88 -19.42 -3.19 2.45
C PRO A 88 -19.29 -1.72 2.05
N ILE A 89 -18.62 -1.48 0.92
CA ILE A 89 -18.55 -0.15 0.32
C ILE A 89 -19.37 -0.27 -0.96
N PRO A 90 -20.52 0.44 -1.07
CA PRO A 90 -21.31 0.41 -2.27
C PRO A 90 -20.54 1.04 -3.44
N TYR A 91 -20.83 0.58 -4.65
CA TYR A 91 -20.38 1.28 -5.84
C TYR A 91 -21.11 2.62 -5.93
N ASP A 92 -20.35 3.69 -6.06
CA ASP A 92 -20.86 5.03 -6.28
C ASP A 92 -20.73 5.36 -7.78
N PRO A 93 -21.83 5.36 -8.55
CA PRO A 93 -21.78 5.64 -9.98
C PRO A 93 -21.35 7.07 -10.28
N ASP A 94 -21.66 8.03 -9.40
CA ASP A 94 -21.31 9.44 -9.59
C ASP A 94 -19.81 9.68 -9.42
N ARG A 95 -19.10 8.77 -8.76
CA ARG A 95 -17.64 8.83 -8.64
C ARG A 95 -16.93 8.82 -10.00
N ILE A 96 -17.49 8.11 -10.98
CA ILE A 96 -17.00 8.11 -12.37
C ILE A 96 -17.87 9.03 -13.22
N GLY A 97 -19.20 8.98 -13.06
CA GLY A 97 -20.14 9.76 -13.87
C GLY A 97 -20.03 11.27 -13.69
N GLY A 98 -19.63 11.73 -12.51
CA GLY A 98 -19.40 13.15 -12.20
C GLY A 98 -18.00 13.65 -12.56
N TYR A 99 -17.15 12.82 -13.18
CA TYR A 99 -15.85 13.27 -13.63
C TYR A 99 -15.97 14.17 -14.86
N VAL A 100 -15.58 15.43 -14.70
CA VAL A 100 -15.40 16.38 -15.80
C VAL A 100 -13.89 16.52 -16.08
N PRO A 101 -13.42 16.19 -17.29
CA PRO A 101 -12.02 16.34 -17.67
C PRO A 101 -11.51 17.76 -17.44
N ASN A 102 -10.30 17.88 -16.89
CA ASN A 102 -9.62 19.15 -16.58
C ASN A 102 -10.30 20.07 -15.54
N GLU A 103 -11.47 19.70 -15.02
CA GLU A 103 -12.16 20.45 -13.97
C GLU A 103 -12.17 19.68 -12.65
N THR A 104 -12.46 18.38 -12.71
CA THR A 104 -12.46 17.51 -11.52
C THR A 104 -11.14 16.74 -11.42
N CYS A 105 -10.72 16.49 -10.18
CA CYS A 105 -9.49 15.77 -9.87
C CYS A 105 -9.79 14.59 -8.96
N TRP A 106 -9.47 13.38 -9.40
CA TRP A 106 -9.56 12.18 -8.53
C TRP A 106 -8.42 12.09 -7.51
N LEU A 107 -7.29 12.74 -7.78
CA LEU A 107 -6.15 12.76 -6.88
C LEU A 107 -6.23 14.00 -5.98
N SER A 108 -5.91 13.81 -4.70
CA SER A 108 -5.64 14.95 -3.81
C SER A 108 -4.44 15.75 -4.32
N ALA A 109 -4.40 17.05 -3.99
CA ALA A 109 -3.28 17.92 -4.36
C ALA A 109 -1.93 17.37 -3.88
N GLU A 110 -1.90 16.75 -2.69
CA GLU A 110 -0.71 16.07 -2.17
C GLU A 110 -0.26 14.91 -3.06
N SER A 111 -1.20 14.03 -3.44
CA SER A 111 -0.91 12.88 -4.30
C SER A 111 -0.44 13.33 -5.69
N ALA A 112 -1.10 14.34 -6.26
CA ALA A 112 -0.73 14.93 -7.54
C ALA A 112 0.68 15.55 -7.49
N GLY A 113 1.00 16.31 -6.43
CA GLY A 113 2.32 16.88 -6.23
C GLY A 113 3.41 15.82 -6.08
N ARG A 114 3.13 14.72 -5.36
CA ARG A 114 4.05 13.58 -5.24
C ARG A 114 4.31 12.90 -6.57
N MET A 115 3.27 12.71 -7.41
CA MET A 115 3.43 12.16 -8.76
C MET A 115 4.26 13.09 -9.64
N GLN A 116 3.98 14.40 -9.63
CA GLN A 116 4.74 15.37 -10.41
C GLN A 116 6.22 15.37 -10.03
N ALA A 117 6.53 15.41 -8.73
CA ALA A 117 7.91 15.36 -8.25
C ALA A 117 8.63 14.05 -8.65
N ALA A 118 7.91 12.93 -8.74
CA ALA A 118 8.49 11.67 -9.19
C ALA A 118 8.85 11.71 -10.68
N VAL A 119 7.98 12.30 -11.52
CA VAL A 119 8.24 12.51 -12.95
C VAL A 119 9.47 13.40 -13.15
N ASP A 120 9.54 14.51 -12.41
CA ASP A 120 10.64 15.47 -12.50
C ASP A 120 11.98 14.83 -12.09
N ARG A 121 11.99 14.03 -11.01
CA ARG A 121 13.18 13.30 -10.54
C ARG A 121 13.65 12.22 -11.50
N ALA A 122 12.73 11.57 -12.21
CA ALA A 122 13.07 10.51 -13.14
C ALA A 122 13.71 11.05 -14.44
N GLY A 123 13.82 12.38 -14.60
CA GLY A 123 14.36 13.00 -15.81
C GLY A 123 13.55 12.64 -17.06
N MET A 124 12.30 12.20 -16.88
CA MET A 124 11.44 11.76 -17.97
C MET A 124 11.08 12.97 -18.82
N GLN A 125 11.49 12.95 -20.10
CA GLN A 125 11.03 13.95 -21.05
C GLN A 125 9.49 13.93 -21.08
N ARG A 126 8.87 15.11 -21.12
CA ARG A 126 7.43 15.26 -21.38
C ARG A 126 7.15 14.88 -22.83
N LEU A 127 7.18 13.58 -23.10
CA LEU A 127 6.75 12.98 -24.35
C LEU A 127 5.22 12.97 -24.39
N ALA A 128 4.65 12.88 -25.58
CA ALA A 128 3.21 12.75 -25.74
C ALA A 128 2.70 11.54 -24.93
N ALA A 129 1.51 11.64 -24.33
CA ALA A 129 0.93 10.56 -23.55
C ALA A 129 0.81 9.24 -24.35
N SER A 130 0.63 9.35 -25.67
CA SER A 130 0.59 8.22 -26.62
C SER A 130 1.92 7.47 -26.73
N THR A 131 3.06 8.11 -26.46
CA THR A 131 4.38 7.47 -26.51
C THR A 131 4.53 6.38 -25.47
N TRP A 132 3.84 6.51 -24.33
CA TRP A 132 3.91 5.57 -23.22
C TRP A 132 2.84 4.47 -23.27
N SER A 133 1.86 4.57 -24.18
CA SER A 133 0.71 3.65 -24.19
C SER A 133 1.12 2.19 -24.28
N ARG A 134 2.11 1.86 -25.11
CA ARG A 134 2.64 0.49 -25.23
C ARG A 134 3.33 0.03 -23.94
N ALA A 135 4.25 0.84 -23.40
CA ALA A 135 4.99 0.50 -22.19
C ALA A 135 4.07 0.35 -20.97
N ILE A 136 3.05 1.19 -20.87
CA ILE A 136 2.02 1.11 -19.83
C ILE A 136 1.20 -0.17 -19.99
N ALA A 137 0.74 -0.47 -21.20
CA ALA A 137 -0.04 -1.68 -21.48
C ALA A 137 0.75 -2.97 -21.20
N GLU A 138 2.01 -3.03 -21.63
CA GLU A 138 2.90 -4.17 -21.34
C GLU A 138 3.09 -4.38 -19.84
N ARG A 139 3.32 -3.31 -19.08
CA ARG A 139 3.45 -3.40 -17.62
C ARG A 139 2.15 -3.87 -16.96
N PHE A 140 1.00 -3.35 -17.40
CA PHE A 140 -0.30 -3.83 -16.90
C PHE A 140 -0.53 -5.30 -17.21
N LEU A 141 -0.17 -5.76 -18.42
CA LEU A 141 -0.30 -7.17 -18.78
C LEU A 141 0.54 -8.07 -17.87
N VAL A 142 1.80 -7.71 -17.60
CA VAL A 142 2.65 -8.45 -16.66
C VAL A 142 2.04 -8.46 -15.25
N ASP A 143 1.67 -7.29 -14.73
CA ASP A 143 1.14 -7.16 -13.37
C ASP A 143 -0.18 -7.93 -13.18
N LEU A 144 -1.09 -7.88 -14.16
CA LEU A 144 -2.36 -8.61 -14.13
C LEU A 144 -2.17 -10.12 -14.30
N SER A 145 -1.28 -10.54 -15.19
CA SER A 145 -0.99 -11.96 -15.42
C SER A 145 -0.37 -12.59 -14.17
N TRP A 146 0.56 -11.88 -13.54
CA TRP A 146 1.18 -12.33 -12.29
C TRP A 146 0.15 -12.36 -11.16
N ALA A 147 -0.69 -11.33 -11.02
CA ALA A 147 -1.72 -11.28 -9.99
C ALA A 147 -2.75 -12.41 -10.14
N SER A 148 -3.15 -12.75 -11.38
CA SER A 148 -4.05 -13.89 -11.65
C SER A 148 -3.38 -15.21 -11.29
N SER A 149 -2.15 -15.42 -11.76
CA SER A 149 -1.37 -16.64 -11.52
C SER A 149 -1.17 -16.89 -10.02
N ASN A 150 -0.82 -15.84 -9.27
CA ASN A 150 -0.67 -15.90 -7.82
C ASN A 150 -2.01 -16.14 -7.09
N LEU A 151 -3.12 -15.65 -7.63
CA LEU A 151 -4.45 -15.89 -7.07
C LEU A 151 -4.88 -17.35 -7.27
N GLU A 152 -4.49 -17.95 -8.40
CA GLU A 152 -4.69 -19.38 -8.71
C GLU A 152 -3.75 -20.30 -7.93
N GLY A 153 -2.75 -19.75 -7.22
CA GLY A 153 -1.81 -20.50 -6.40
C GLY A 153 -0.57 -20.99 -7.15
N ASN A 154 -0.31 -20.45 -8.34
CA ASN A 154 0.91 -20.76 -9.10
C ASN A 154 2.13 -20.08 -8.47
N THR A 155 3.30 -20.69 -8.66
CA THR A 155 4.57 -20.26 -8.06
C THR A 155 5.41 -19.36 -8.96
N TYR A 156 4.85 -18.86 -10.06
CA TYR A 156 5.56 -17.92 -10.93
C TYR A 156 5.84 -16.61 -10.18
N ASP A 157 7.11 -16.24 -10.13
CA ASP A 157 7.50 -14.91 -9.68
C ASP A 157 7.21 -13.86 -10.76
N HIS A 158 7.26 -12.59 -10.36
CA HIS A 158 6.95 -11.47 -11.25
C HIS A 158 7.91 -11.40 -12.44
N LEU A 159 9.19 -11.71 -12.21
CA LEU A 159 10.22 -11.71 -13.25
C LEU A 159 9.98 -12.82 -14.30
N SER A 160 9.62 -14.03 -13.87
CA SER A 160 9.25 -15.12 -14.77
C SER A 160 8.01 -14.78 -15.58
N THR A 161 7.05 -14.06 -14.98
CA THR A 161 5.86 -13.60 -15.69
C THR A 161 6.22 -12.55 -16.74
N GLU A 162 7.14 -11.63 -16.44
CA GLU A 162 7.65 -10.66 -17.40
C GLU A 162 8.31 -11.35 -18.61
N LEU A 163 9.12 -12.39 -18.37
CA LEU A 163 9.78 -13.19 -19.42
C LEU A 163 8.81 -14.00 -20.29
N LEU A 164 7.61 -14.32 -19.79
CA LEU A 164 6.59 -15.06 -20.54
C LEU A 164 5.72 -14.15 -21.41
N VAL A 165 5.52 -12.91 -20.98
CA VAL A 165 4.67 -11.92 -21.66
C VAL A 165 5.45 -11.13 -22.72
N LYS A 166 6.76 -10.95 -22.54
CA LYS A 166 7.66 -10.26 -23.48
C LYS A 166 8.35 -11.22 -24.44
#